data_AF-A0AAW2UIC1-F1
#
_entry.id   AF-A0AAW2UIC1-F1
#
_cell.length_a   1.000
_cell.length_b   1.000
_cell.length_c   1.000
_cell.angle_alpha   90.00
_cell.angle_beta   90.00
_cell.angle_gamma   90.00
#
_symmetry.space_group_name_H-M   'P 1'
#
loop_
_entity.id
_entity.type
_entity.pdbx_description
1 polymer ?
#
loop_
_entity_poly.entity_id
_entity_poly.type
_entity_poly.pdbx_seq_one_letter_code
_entity_poly.pdbx_strand_id
1 'polypeptide(L)'
;MVPFTETVMANELPLNCRTPAIAEYDGTMDPMEHLSCFENAALLHRYTDGIKCRVFVTTFARAAQQWFNQLRVGAIGSFQEFRSLFLHQFASSRKLRKTELSLFAVRQNDDEPLKEYLQRFNAATLEVPAATQEVKANAFSQGLLDGDFFKSLAKKPVSKFDALLARVAKYIGMEEAQAAKKETRGKSARRSRRRHPPRNPVSTPETGNPLSRG
;
A
#
# COMPACT_ATOMS: atom_id res chain seq x y z
N MET A 1 -7.43 -1.20 42.32
CA MET A 1 -6.41 -0.12 42.36
C MET A 1 -5.84 0.05 40.96
N VAL A 2 -5.56 1.27 40.51
CA VAL A 2 -5.06 1.55 39.15
C VAL A 2 -3.52 1.48 39.09
N PRO A 3 -2.91 1.17 37.92
CA PRO A 3 -1.45 1.12 37.76
C PRO A 3 -0.71 2.47 37.89
N PHE A 4 -1.40 3.56 38.16
CA PHE A 4 -0.85 4.91 38.26
C PHE A 4 -0.41 5.25 39.69
N THR A 5 0.64 6.06 39.83
CA THR A 5 1.04 6.63 41.14
C THR A 5 0.04 7.70 41.59
N GLU A 6 0.09 8.05 42.88
CA GLU A 6 -0.69 9.15 43.45
C GLU A 6 -0.43 10.47 42.73
N THR A 7 0.80 10.74 42.29
CA THR A 7 1.15 11.95 41.53
C THR A 7 0.38 12.05 40.21
N VAL A 8 0.24 10.94 39.47
CA VAL A 8 -0.55 10.91 38.23
C VAL A 8 -2.04 11.08 38.53
N MET A 9 -2.52 10.50 39.63
CA MET A 9 -3.92 10.58 40.05
C MET A 9 -4.31 11.94 40.65
N ALA A 10 -3.36 12.66 41.26
CA ALA A 10 -3.56 13.98 41.88
C ALA A 10 -3.79 15.10 40.85
N ASN A 11 -3.46 14.87 39.57
CA ASN A 11 -3.79 15.82 38.52
C ASN A 11 -5.31 15.77 38.25
N GLU A 12 -6.02 16.83 38.63
CA GLU A 12 -7.44 16.97 38.33
C GLU A 12 -7.66 16.94 36.81
N LEU A 13 -8.53 16.04 36.35
CA LEU A 13 -9.00 16.11 34.97
C LEU A 13 -9.93 17.32 34.87
N PRO A 14 -9.74 18.21 33.88
CA PRO A 14 -10.74 19.22 33.59
C PRO A 14 -12.10 18.55 33.40
N LEU A 15 -13.18 19.14 33.92
CA LEU A 15 -14.56 18.63 33.75
C LEU A 15 -14.92 18.37 32.27
N ASN A 16 -14.25 19.07 31.35
CA ASN A 16 -14.39 18.92 29.89
C ASN A 16 -13.17 18.24 29.25
N CYS A 17 -12.49 17.33 29.95
CA CYS A 17 -11.37 16.58 29.38
C CYS A 17 -11.86 15.73 28.22
N ARG A 18 -11.72 16.27 27.00
CA ARG A 18 -12.10 15.59 25.77
C ARG A 18 -11.20 14.39 25.59
N THR A 19 -11.74 13.25 25.21
CA THR A 19 -10.94 12.13 24.74
C THR A 19 -10.44 12.41 23.32
N PRO A 20 -9.20 12.06 22.98
CA PRO A 20 -8.69 12.24 21.65
C PRO A 20 -9.48 11.35 20.69
N ALA A 21 -9.87 11.90 19.54
CA ALA A 21 -10.53 11.15 18.47
C ALA A 21 -9.49 10.37 17.66
N ILE A 22 -8.86 9.39 18.28
CA ILE A 22 -7.92 8.45 17.63
C ILE A 22 -8.48 7.02 17.66
N ALA A 23 -8.01 6.19 16.75
CA ALA A 23 -8.38 4.78 16.73
C ALA A 23 -7.94 4.07 18.03
N GLU A 24 -8.72 3.09 18.46
CA GLU A 24 -8.34 2.24 19.59
C GLU A 24 -7.17 1.34 19.23
N TYR A 25 -6.26 1.14 20.18
CA TYR A 25 -5.12 0.25 20.05
C TYR A 25 -5.45 -1.11 20.63
N ASP A 26 -5.62 -2.10 19.76
CA ASP A 26 -5.98 -3.46 20.17
C ASP A 26 -4.78 -4.41 20.38
N GLY A 27 -3.55 -3.91 20.14
CA GLY A 27 -2.30 -4.66 20.22
C GLY A 27 -1.73 -5.10 18.87
N THR A 28 -2.44 -4.90 17.76
CA THR A 28 -1.99 -5.37 16.43
C THR A 28 -1.37 -4.28 15.55
N MET A 29 -1.69 -3.01 15.82
CA MET A 29 -1.15 -1.88 15.08
C MET A 29 0.28 -1.57 15.52
N ASP A 30 0.99 -0.77 14.70
CA ASP A 30 2.31 -0.28 15.08
C ASP A 30 2.19 0.62 16.32
N PRO A 31 2.86 0.30 17.43
CA PRO A 31 2.74 1.07 18.67
C PRO A 31 3.37 2.47 18.56
N MET A 32 4.37 2.68 17.70
CA MET A 32 4.95 4.01 17.48
C MET A 32 3.99 4.91 16.71
N GLU A 33 3.29 4.36 15.71
CA GLU A 33 2.26 5.06 14.95
C GLU A 33 1.12 5.51 15.87
N HIS A 34 0.57 4.60 16.69
CA HIS A 34 -0.48 4.92 17.66
C HIS A 34 -0.04 5.99 18.66
N LEU A 35 1.17 5.84 19.20
CA LEU A 35 1.72 6.79 20.16
C LEU A 35 1.92 8.18 19.55
N SER A 36 2.37 8.26 18.29
CA SER A 36 2.50 9.54 17.59
C SER A 36 1.15 10.22 17.36
N CYS A 37 0.11 9.46 16.97
CA CYS A 37 -1.26 9.98 16.86
C CYS A 37 -1.76 10.52 18.20
N PHE A 38 -1.52 9.79 19.29
CA PHE A 38 -1.89 10.23 20.63
C PHE A 38 -1.13 11.49 21.06
N GLU A 39 0.18 11.55 20.85
CA GLU A 39 1.00 12.72 21.23
C GLU A 39 0.56 14.00 20.50
N ASN A 40 0.21 13.88 19.21
CA ASN A 40 -0.35 14.98 18.44
C ASN A 40 -1.70 15.45 18.98
N ALA A 41 -2.59 14.51 19.34
CA ALA A 41 -3.89 14.85 19.93
C ALA A 41 -3.72 15.46 21.33
N ALA A 42 -2.82 14.91 22.15
CA ALA A 42 -2.50 15.42 23.47
C ALA A 42 -1.93 16.84 23.44
N LEU A 43 -1.10 17.15 22.42
CA LEU A 43 -0.61 18.50 22.18
C LEU A 43 -1.75 19.48 21.87
N LEU A 44 -2.67 19.09 20.98
CA LEU A 44 -3.82 19.93 20.62
C LEU A 44 -4.74 20.21 21.82
N HIS A 45 -4.95 19.20 22.67
CA HIS A 45 -5.75 19.32 23.89
C HIS A 45 -4.98 19.90 25.09
N ARG A 46 -3.68 20.17 24.93
CA ARG A 46 -2.78 20.72 25.97
C ARG A 46 -2.75 19.88 27.25
N TYR A 47 -2.73 18.56 27.13
CA TYR A 47 -2.66 17.68 28.28
C TYR A 47 -1.34 17.82 29.05
N THR A 48 -1.44 17.87 30.38
CA THR A 48 -0.29 17.64 31.27
C THR A 48 0.09 16.16 31.26
N ASP A 49 1.29 15.82 31.71
CA ASP A 49 1.76 14.43 31.69
C ASP A 49 0.88 13.46 32.50
N GLY A 50 0.31 13.90 33.63
CA GLY A 50 -0.66 13.10 34.38
C GLY A 50 -1.95 12.84 33.60
N ILE A 51 -2.44 13.86 32.89
CA ILE A 51 -3.62 13.73 32.01
C ILE A 51 -3.29 12.80 30.83
N LYS A 52 -2.10 12.92 30.23
CA LYS A 52 -1.67 12.02 29.15
C LYS A 52 -1.73 10.55 29.59
N CYS A 53 -1.24 10.21 30.78
CA CYS A 53 -1.33 8.84 31.30
C CYS A 53 -2.78 8.34 31.37
N ARG A 54 -3.66 9.14 31.96
CA ARG A 54 -5.06 8.77 32.20
C ARG A 54 -5.89 8.71 30.92
N VAL A 55 -5.58 9.56 29.94
CA VAL A 55 -6.28 9.58 28.66
C VAL A 55 -5.69 8.52 27.71
N PHE A 56 -4.40 8.22 27.78
CA PHE A 56 -3.80 7.21 26.90
C PHE A 56 -4.41 5.83 27.09
N VAL A 57 -4.69 5.44 28.34
CA VAL A 57 -5.36 4.14 28.61
C VAL A 57 -6.77 4.07 28.03
N THR A 58 -7.49 5.19 27.87
CA THR A 58 -8.82 5.16 27.24
C THR A 58 -8.77 4.86 25.74
N THR A 59 -7.57 4.83 25.16
CA THR A 59 -7.35 4.47 23.77
C THR A 59 -7.06 2.97 23.60
N PHE A 60 -6.97 2.19 24.69
CA PHE A 60 -6.65 0.78 24.63
C PHE A 60 -7.89 -0.09 24.48
N ALA A 61 -7.75 -1.15 23.68
CA ALA A 61 -8.75 -2.19 23.52
C ALA A 61 -8.10 -3.57 23.66
N ARG A 62 -8.93 -4.58 23.93
CA ARG A 62 -8.57 -6.00 23.84
C ARG A 62 -7.24 -6.33 24.54
N ALA A 63 -6.21 -6.77 23.80
CA ALA A 63 -4.93 -7.19 24.37
C ALA A 63 -4.20 -6.04 25.09
N ALA A 64 -4.32 -4.81 24.61
CA ALA A 64 -3.74 -3.64 25.25
C ALA A 64 -4.39 -3.32 26.60
N GLN A 65 -5.73 -3.41 26.67
CA GLN A 65 -6.46 -3.22 27.92
C GLN A 65 -6.15 -4.34 28.93
N GLN A 66 -6.05 -5.59 28.46
CA GLN A 66 -5.69 -6.73 29.30
C GLN A 66 -4.29 -6.57 29.90
N TRP A 67 -3.31 -6.19 29.08
CA TRP A 67 -1.96 -5.90 29.54
C TRP A 67 -1.94 -4.78 30.60
N PHE A 68 -2.62 -3.67 30.35
CA PHE A 68 -2.68 -2.56 31.30
C PHE A 68 -3.24 -3.00 32.66
N ASN A 69 -4.29 -3.83 32.65
CA ASN A 69 -4.91 -4.36 33.87
C ASN A 69 -3.99 -5.32 34.66
N GLN A 70 -2.94 -5.86 34.05
CA GLN A 70 -1.96 -6.75 34.69
C GLN A 70 -0.77 -5.99 35.29
N LEU A 71 -0.64 -4.68 35.01
CA LEU A 71 0.44 -3.87 35.56
C LEU A 71 0.30 -3.72 37.08
N ARG A 72 1.44 -3.70 37.77
CA ARG A 72 1.48 -3.46 39.22
C ARG A 72 0.89 -2.09 39.54
N VAL A 73 0.14 -2.00 40.63
CA VAL A 73 -0.37 -0.75 41.18
C VAL A 73 0.80 0.23 41.42
N GLY A 74 0.66 1.47 40.96
CA GLY A 74 1.71 2.49 41.08
C GLY A 74 2.92 2.30 40.17
N ALA A 75 2.89 1.41 39.17
CA ALA A 75 4.00 1.19 38.25
C ALA A 75 4.28 2.37 37.31
N ILE A 76 3.31 3.28 37.13
CA ILE A 76 3.39 4.38 36.16
C ILE A 76 3.35 5.72 36.90
N GLY A 77 4.50 6.37 37.01
CA GLY A 77 4.67 7.68 37.66
C GLY A 77 4.71 8.86 36.69
N SER A 78 4.99 8.61 35.41
CA SER A 78 5.01 9.64 34.37
C SER A 78 4.57 9.10 33.01
N PHE A 79 4.26 10.01 32.08
CA PHE A 79 3.93 9.61 30.71
C PHE A 79 5.13 8.99 29.99
N GLN A 80 6.35 9.43 30.31
CA GLN A 80 7.58 8.86 29.76
C GLN A 80 7.77 7.40 30.17
N GLU A 81 7.53 7.07 31.45
CA GLU A 81 7.55 5.68 31.93
C GLU A 81 6.46 4.84 31.25
N PHE A 82 5.25 5.38 31.15
CA PHE A 82 4.15 4.67 30.49
C PHE A 82 4.48 4.37 29.02
N ARG A 83 5.00 5.37 28.29
CA ARG A 83 5.48 5.23 26.92
C ARG A 83 6.52 4.11 26.80
N SER A 84 7.49 4.08 27.71
CA SER A 84 8.54 3.05 27.71
C SER A 84 7.95 1.64 27.90
N LEU A 85 7.09 1.46 28.91
CA LEU A 85 6.43 0.19 29.19
C LEU A 85 5.56 -0.29 28.01
N PHE A 86 4.79 0.62 27.42
CA PHE A 86 3.95 0.34 26.27
C PHE A 86 4.77 -0.10 25.06
N LEU A 87 5.80 0.66 24.70
CA LEU A 87 6.67 0.34 23.58
C LEU A 87 7.46 -0.95 23.79
N HIS A 88 7.81 -1.28 25.03
CA HIS A 88 8.46 -2.53 25.39
C HIS A 88 7.50 -3.71 25.25
N GLN A 89 6.28 -3.61 25.78
CA GLN A 89 5.28 -4.67 25.71
C GLN A 89 4.92 -5.03 24.26
N PHE A 90 4.64 -4.02 23.43
CA PHE A 90 4.16 -4.22 22.06
C PHE A 90 5.30 -4.19 21.03
N ALA A 91 6.54 -4.46 21.46
CA ALA A 91 7.70 -4.43 20.58
C ALA A 91 7.58 -5.39 19.37
N SER A 92 6.89 -6.53 19.55
CA SER A 92 6.62 -7.51 18.49
C SER A 92 5.61 -7.02 17.44
N SER A 93 4.72 -6.10 17.79
CA SER A 93 3.73 -5.50 16.88
C SER A 93 4.29 -4.31 16.08
N ARG A 94 5.57 -3.96 16.28
CA ARG A 94 6.22 -2.91 15.50
C ARG A 94 6.33 -3.36 14.04
N LYS A 95 5.82 -2.53 13.13
CA LYS A 95 6.04 -2.72 11.70
C LYS A 95 7.55 -2.62 11.47
N LEU A 96 8.12 -3.64 10.83
CA LEU A 96 9.53 -3.60 10.47
C LEU A 96 9.73 -2.41 9.51
N ARG A 97 10.61 -1.48 9.88
CA ARG A 97 10.96 -0.38 8.99
C ARG A 97 11.60 -0.96 7.74
N LYS A 98 10.96 -0.72 6.60
CA LYS A 98 11.50 -1.11 5.31
C LYS A 98 12.71 -0.24 4.97
N THR A 99 13.76 -0.87 4.45
CA THR A 99 14.99 -0.19 4.04
C THR A 99 14.91 0.20 2.56
N GLU A 100 15.82 1.06 2.09
CA GLU A 100 15.92 1.38 0.66
C GLU A 100 16.06 0.14 -0.22
N LEU A 101 16.73 -0.91 0.29
CA LEU A 101 16.89 -2.19 -0.40
C LEU A 101 15.56 -2.89 -0.68
N SER A 102 14.52 -2.69 0.14
CA SER A 102 13.22 -3.33 -0.09
C SER A 102 12.53 -2.81 -1.34
N LEU A 103 12.85 -1.59 -1.82
CA LEU A 103 12.31 -1.07 -3.07
C LEU A 103 12.77 -1.89 -4.27
N PHE A 104 13.99 -2.45 -4.22
CA PHE A 104 14.52 -3.29 -5.29
C PHE A 104 13.84 -4.67 -5.35
N ALA A 105 13.13 -5.08 -4.31
CA ALA A 105 12.32 -6.29 -4.32
C ALA A 105 10.98 -6.11 -5.07
N VAL A 106 10.57 -4.86 -5.34
CA VAL A 106 9.34 -4.59 -6.10
C VAL A 106 9.63 -4.78 -7.58
N ARG A 107 9.20 -5.91 -8.13
CA ARG A 107 9.35 -6.28 -9.54
C ARG A 107 8.00 -6.19 -10.25
N GLN A 108 8.02 -5.78 -11.52
CA GLN A 108 6.88 -5.85 -12.42
C GLN A 108 6.62 -7.32 -12.77
N ASN A 109 5.36 -7.76 -12.69
CA ASN A 109 4.99 -9.14 -13.04
C ASN A 109 4.71 -9.27 -14.55
N ASP A 110 4.86 -10.48 -15.11
CA ASP A 110 4.83 -10.74 -16.58
C ASP A 110 3.60 -10.16 -17.31
N ASP A 111 2.43 -10.22 -16.67
CA ASP A 111 1.15 -9.73 -17.24
C ASP A 111 0.69 -8.41 -16.62
N GLU A 112 1.56 -7.73 -15.88
CA GLU A 112 1.20 -6.50 -15.17
C GLU A 112 1.43 -5.25 -16.03
N PRO A 113 0.38 -4.45 -16.30
CA PRO A 113 0.52 -3.18 -16.99
C PRO A 113 1.41 -2.20 -16.23
N LEU A 114 2.11 -1.32 -16.95
CA LEU A 114 3.03 -0.34 -16.35
C LEU A 114 2.36 0.55 -15.30
N LYS A 115 1.06 0.82 -15.46
CA LYS A 115 0.23 1.59 -14.52
C LYS A 115 0.06 0.88 -13.17
N GLU A 116 -0.20 -0.41 -13.17
CA GLU A 116 -0.40 -1.19 -11.95
C GLU A 116 0.94 -1.38 -11.21
N TYR A 117 2.01 -1.65 -11.96
CA TYR A 117 3.36 -1.68 -11.42
C TYR A 117 3.74 -0.34 -10.75
N LEU A 118 3.47 0.79 -11.42
CA LEU A 118 3.70 2.11 -10.85
C LEU A 118 2.93 2.33 -9.55
N GLN A 119 1.67 1.91 -9.48
CA GLN A 119 0.86 2.04 -8.27
C GLN A 119 1.45 1.25 -7.11
N ARG A 120 1.83 -0.02 -7.34
CA ARG A 120 2.49 -0.84 -6.30
C ARG A 120 3.83 -0.26 -5.87
N PHE A 121 4.65 0.18 -6.82
CA PHE A 121 5.94 0.79 -6.51
C PHE A 121 5.76 2.06 -5.68
N ASN A 122 4.83 2.95 -6.06
CA ASN A 122 4.54 4.16 -5.30
C ASN A 122 4.09 3.83 -3.87
N ALA A 123 3.22 2.83 -3.69
CA ALA A 123 2.83 2.37 -2.36
C ALA A 123 4.03 1.93 -1.51
N ALA A 124 4.97 1.16 -2.10
CA ALA A 124 6.19 0.76 -1.41
C ALA A 124 7.11 1.95 -1.05
N THR A 125 7.15 3.00 -1.88
CA THR A 125 7.96 4.20 -1.57
C THR A 125 7.44 4.99 -0.37
N LEU A 126 6.14 4.88 -0.03
CA LEU A 126 5.57 5.52 1.16
C LEU A 126 6.07 4.89 2.45
N GLU A 127 6.41 3.60 2.41
CA GLU A 127 6.96 2.86 3.56
C GLU A 127 8.47 3.12 3.77
N VAL A 128 9.13 3.78 2.81
CA VAL A 128 10.57 4.10 2.85
C VAL A 128 10.79 5.60 2.59
N PRO A 129 10.37 6.49 3.52
CA PRO A 129 10.44 7.94 3.33
C PRO A 129 11.88 8.47 3.21
N ALA A 130 12.88 7.74 3.70
CA ALA A 130 14.29 8.09 3.59
C ALA A 130 14.86 7.90 2.17
N ALA A 131 14.17 7.15 1.30
CA ALA A 131 14.69 6.83 -0.02
C ALA A 131 14.85 8.07 -0.91
N THR A 132 16.06 8.27 -1.42
CA THR A 132 16.34 9.40 -2.32
C THR A 132 15.64 9.24 -3.67
N GLN A 133 15.49 10.35 -4.40
CA GLN A 133 14.95 10.35 -5.76
C GLN A 133 15.75 9.43 -6.71
N GLU A 134 17.06 9.34 -6.51
CA GLU A 134 17.94 8.47 -7.28
C GLU A 134 17.73 6.99 -6.95
N VAL A 135 17.67 6.65 -5.66
CA VAL A 135 17.38 5.28 -5.20
C VAL A 135 16.03 4.82 -5.74
N LYS A 136 14.99 5.65 -5.66
CA LYS A 136 13.65 5.33 -6.20
C LYS A 136 13.68 5.12 -7.71
N ALA A 137 14.38 5.99 -8.46
CA ALA A 137 14.50 5.86 -9.91
C ALA A 137 15.25 4.59 -10.33
N ASN A 138 16.35 4.27 -9.63
CA ASN A 138 17.15 3.07 -9.88
C ASN A 138 16.37 1.79 -9.53
N ALA A 139 15.74 1.74 -8.35
CA ALA A 139 14.92 0.59 -7.94
C ALA A 139 13.74 0.38 -8.89
N PHE A 140 13.03 1.44 -9.29
CA PHE A 140 11.94 1.34 -10.26
C PHE A 140 12.43 0.75 -11.59
N SER A 141 13.55 1.26 -12.10
CA SER A 141 14.11 0.85 -13.39
C SER A 141 14.60 -0.59 -13.38
N GLN A 142 15.21 -1.04 -12.28
CA GLN A 142 15.64 -2.44 -12.10
C GLN A 142 14.46 -3.40 -11.90
N GLY A 143 13.33 -2.89 -11.42
CA GLY A 143 12.14 -3.69 -11.21
C GLY A 143 11.31 -3.94 -12.47
N LEU A 144 11.55 -3.20 -13.55
CA LEU A 144 10.79 -3.30 -14.81
C LEU A 144 11.06 -4.61 -15.55
N LEU A 145 10.04 -5.07 -16.28
CA LEU A 145 10.22 -6.08 -17.31
C LEU A 145 10.84 -5.50 -18.58
N ASP A 146 11.44 -6.40 -19.36
CA ASP A 146 11.91 -6.09 -20.70
C ASP A 146 10.75 -5.66 -21.60
N GLY A 147 10.72 -4.37 -21.92
CA GLY A 147 9.63 -3.76 -22.69
C GLY A 147 10.04 -2.43 -23.32
N ASP A 148 9.10 -1.80 -24.02
CA ASP A 148 9.37 -0.53 -24.72
C ASP A 148 9.77 0.58 -23.74
N PHE A 149 9.13 0.61 -22.57
CA PHE A 149 9.48 1.59 -21.54
C PHE A 149 10.90 1.36 -20.99
N PHE A 150 11.25 0.12 -20.63
CA PHE A 150 12.60 -0.24 -20.18
C PHE A 150 13.67 0.12 -21.22
N LYS A 151 13.45 -0.24 -22.49
CA LYS A 151 14.34 0.15 -23.60
C LYS A 151 14.48 1.66 -23.72
N SER A 152 13.42 2.43 -23.45
CA SER A 152 13.49 3.90 -23.45
C SER A 152 14.38 4.47 -22.35
N LEU A 153 14.37 3.83 -21.17
CA LEU A 153 15.23 4.21 -20.04
C LEU A 153 16.68 3.83 -20.30
N ALA A 154 16.94 2.65 -20.87
CA ALA A 154 18.28 2.23 -21.27
C ALA A 154 18.91 3.20 -22.29
N LYS A 155 18.12 3.69 -23.26
CA LYS A 155 18.58 4.68 -24.25
C LYS A 155 18.81 6.07 -23.66
N LYS A 156 17.97 6.49 -22.70
CA LYS A 156 18.05 7.80 -22.07
C LYS A 156 17.84 7.66 -20.56
N PRO A 157 18.90 7.38 -19.80
CA PRO A 157 18.80 7.19 -18.36
C PRO A 157 18.16 8.38 -17.64
N VAL A 158 17.51 8.09 -16.50
CA VAL A 158 16.86 9.10 -15.66
C VAL A 158 17.26 8.84 -14.21
N SER A 159 17.85 9.84 -13.56
CA SER A 159 18.31 9.75 -12.16
C SER A 159 17.36 10.41 -11.15
N LYS A 160 16.33 11.14 -11.61
CA LYS A 160 15.33 11.77 -10.73
C LYS A 160 13.98 11.07 -10.89
N PHE A 161 13.42 10.60 -9.78
CA PHE A 161 12.15 9.88 -9.79
C PHE A 161 11.00 10.71 -10.38
N ASP A 162 10.91 12.01 -10.08
CA ASP A 162 9.86 12.88 -10.67
C ASP A 162 9.94 12.94 -12.20
N ALA A 163 11.15 12.99 -12.76
CA ALA A 163 11.35 12.97 -14.21
C ALA A 163 11.03 11.58 -14.81
N LEU A 164 11.25 10.51 -14.04
CA LEU A 164 10.85 9.16 -14.42
C LEU A 164 9.33 9.05 -14.47
N LEU A 165 8.62 9.54 -13.44
CA LEU A 165 7.16 9.56 -13.37
C LEU A 165 6.54 10.28 -14.58
N ALA A 166 7.09 11.44 -14.94
CA ALA A 166 6.63 12.19 -16.11
C ALA A 166 6.78 11.39 -17.42
N ARG A 167 7.79 10.52 -17.51
CA ARG A 167 7.99 9.65 -18.67
C ARG A 167 7.08 8.43 -18.62
N VAL A 168 6.94 7.79 -17.45
CA VAL A 168 6.03 6.66 -17.23
C VAL A 168 4.60 7.05 -17.64
N ALA A 169 4.13 8.23 -17.23
CA ALA A 169 2.80 8.72 -17.57
C ALA A 169 2.55 8.78 -19.09
N LYS A 170 3.56 9.18 -19.88
CA LYS A 170 3.47 9.17 -21.35
C LYS A 170 3.31 7.75 -21.90
N TYR A 171 4.01 6.78 -21.34
CA TYR A 171 3.94 5.39 -21.77
C TYR A 171 2.63 4.73 -21.37
N ILE A 172 2.13 4.98 -20.16
CA ILE A 172 0.79 4.55 -19.75
C ILE A 172 -0.28 5.07 -20.73
N GLY A 173 -0.23 6.36 -21.08
CA GLY A 173 -1.17 6.93 -22.06
C GLY A 173 -1.06 6.30 -23.45
N MET A 174 0.16 5.91 -23.87
CA MET A 174 0.36 5.19 -25.13
C MET A 174 -0.22 3.76 -25.09
N GLU A 175 0.00 3.02 -24.01
CA GLU A 175 -0.54 1.67 -23.80
C GLU A 175 -2.07 1.68 -23.81
N GLU A 176 -2.69 2.60 -23.06
CA GLU A 176 -4.14 2.76 -22.99
C GLU A 176 -4.74 3.13 -24.37
N ALA A 177 -4.10 4.03 -25.12
CA ALA A 177 -4.54 4.39 -26.47
C ALA A 177 -4.41 3.23 -27.47
N GLN A 178 -3.39 2.39 -27.34
CA GLN A 178 -3.23 1.18 -28.17
C GLN A 178 -4.29 0.12 -27.83
N ALA A 179 -4.58 -0.09 -26.55
CA ALA A 179 -5.62 -1.01 -26.09
C ALA A 179 -7.01 -0.61 -26.64
N ALA A 180 -7.37 0.66 -26.54
CA ALA A 180 -8.65 1.18 -27.07
C ALA A 180 -8.79 0.98 -28.59
N LYS A 181 -7.70 1.17 -29.36
CA LYS A 181 -7.68 0.90 -30.80
C LYS A 181 -7.88 -0.58 -31.13
N LYS A 182 -7.26 -1.49 -30.37
CA LYS A 182 -7.44 -2.94 -30.54
C LYS A 182 -8.89 -3.36 -30.27
N GLU A 183 -9.51 -2.84 -29.22
CA GLU A 183 -10.89 -3.17 -28.86
C GLU A 183 -11.89 -2.69 -29.92
N THR A 184 -11.69 -1.48 -30.46
CA THR A 184 -12.52 -0.91 -31.53
C THR A 184 -12.44 -1.75 -32.81
N ARG A 185 -11.22 -2.17 -33.19
CA ARG A 185 -11.00 -3.09 -34.33
C ARG A 185 -11.66 -4.44 -34.11
N GLY A 186 -11.55 -5.02 -32.90
CA GLY A 186 -12.19 -6.29 -32.55
C GLY A 186 -13.72 -6.24 -32.63
N LYS A 187 -14.34 -5.17 -32.13
CA LYS A 187 -15.80 -4.93 -32.23
C LYS A 187 -16.25 -4.79 -33.69
N SER A 188 -15.49 -4.08 -34.51
CA SER A 188 -15.76 -3.93 -35.95
C SER A 188 -15.67 -5.27 -36.70
N ALA A 189 -14.61 -6.06 -36.47
CA ALA A 189 -14.44 -7.38 -37.07
C ALA A 189 -15.57 -8.35 -36.66
N ARG A 190 -16.02 -8.31 -35.40
CA ARG A 190 -17.13 -9.13 -34.90
C ARG A 190 -18.49 -8.71 -35.49
N ARG A 191 -18.73 -7.40 -35.71
CA ARG A 191 -19.92 -6.91 -36.44
C ARG A 191 -19.90 -7.33 -37.91
N SER A 192 -18.74 -7.28 -38.57
CA SER A 192 -18.58 -7.71 -39.96
C SER A 192 -18.88 -9.20 -40.14
N ARG A 193 -18.30 -10.08 -39.29
CA ARG A 193 -18.59 -11.53 -39.31
C ARG A 193 -20.05 -11.88 -39.01
N ARG A 194 -20.76 -11.08 -38.22
CA ARG A 194 -22.21 -11.27 -37.99
C ARG A 194 -23.07 -10.88 -39.19
N ARG A 195 -22.61 -9.97 -40.05
CA ARG A 195 -23.34 -9.52 -41.25
C ARG A 195 -23.13 -10.41 -42.47
N HIS A 196 -22.02 -11.14 -42.53
CA HIS A 196 -21.76 -12.11 -43.59
C HIS A 196 -21.51 -13.50 -42.97
N PRO A 197 -22.54 -14.36 -42.87
CA PRO A 197 -22.32 -15.74 -42.48
C PRO A 197 -21.44 -16.42 -43.56
N PRO A 198 -20.59 -17.40 -43.18
CA PRO A 198 -19.82 -18.15 -44.16
C PRO A 198 -20.78 -18.82 -45.15
N ARG A 199 -20.58 -18.58 -46.44
CA ARG A 199 -21.33 -19.27 -47.50
C ARG A 199 -20.78 -20.71 -47.53
N ASN A 200 -21.61 -21.68 -47.16
CA ASN A 200 -21.24 -23.11 -47.24
C ASN A 200 -20.75 -23.42 -48.67
N PRO A 201 -19.64 -24.17 -48.84
CA PRO A 201 -19.22 -24.60 -50.16
C PRO A 201 -20.29 -25.51 -50.76
N VAL A 202 -20.73 -25.18 -51.98
CA VAL A 202 -21.65 -25.99 -52.78
C VAL A 202 -20.93 -27.29 -53.16
N SER A 203 -21.51 -28.43 -52.79
CA SER A 203 -21.08 -29.75 -53.22
C SER A 203 -21.23 -29.88 -54.74
N THR A 204 -20.13 -30.08 -55.45
CA THR A 204 -20.14 -30.45 -56.87
C THR A 204 -20.55 -31.92 -57.02
N PRO A 205 -21.45 -32.27 -57.98
CA PRO A 205 -21.81 -33.66 -58.21
C PRO A 205 -20.71 -34.38 -59.00
N GLU A 206 -20.30 -35.56 -58.53
CA GLU A 206 -19.42 -36.48 -59.24
C GLU A 206 -20.11 -36.98 -60.52
N THR A 207 -19.56 -36.64 -61.68
CA THR A 207 -19.86 -37.30 -62.95
C THR A 207 -19.13 -38.65 -62.99
N GLY A 208 -19.86 -39.73 -62.74
CA GLY A 208 -19.40 -41.09 -63.02
C GLY A 208 -19.34 -41.36 -64.51
N ASN A 209 -18.20 -41.85 -64.99
CA ASN A 209 -18.03 -42.37 -66.35
C ASN A 209 -17.89 -43.92 -66.28
N PRO A 210 -18.45 -44.69 -67.25
CA PRO A 210 -18.52 -46.14 -67.15
C PRO A 210 -17.27 -46.83 -67.71
N LEU A 211 -16.88 -47.93 -67.08
CA LEU A 211 -15.85 -48.87 -67.55
C LEU A 211 -16.51 -49.97 -68.38
N SER A 212 -16.17 -50.03 -69.67
CA SER A 212 -16.35 -51.19 -70.54
C SER A 212 -14.99 -51.57 -71.14
N ARG A 213 -14.47 -52.73 -70.75
CA ARG A 213 -13.88 -53.79 -71.61
C ARG A 213 -12.93 -54.68 -70.82
N GLY A 214 -13.15 -55.99 -70.96
CA GLY A 214 -12.36 -57.10 -70.44
C GLY A 214 -13.23 -58.35 -70.48
#